data_AF-A0A8H6JMI2-F1
#
_entry.id   AF-A0A8H6JMI2-F1
#
_cell.length_a   1.000
_cell.length_b   1.000
_cell.length_c   1.000
_cell.angle_alpha   90.00
_cell.angle_beta   90.00
_cell.angle_gamma   90.00
#
_symmetry.space_group_name_H-M   'P 1'
#
loop_
_entity.id
_entity.type
_entity.pdbx_description
1 polymer ?
#
loop_
_entity_poly.entity_id
_entity_poly.type
_entity_poly.pdbx_seq_one_letter_code
_entity_poly.pdbx_strand_id
1 'polypeptide(L)' 'METRKRVLGEEHPDTLMSMHNLAFTWKDQEQWEDATQLLQDCVRRREMVLGMDHPDTLSSASALSDWKPESSENRYKFS' A
#
# COMPACT_ATOMS: atom_id res chain seq x y z
N MET A 1 3.91 21.73 13.18
CA MET A 1 4.84 20.58 13.32
C MET A 1 5.09 20.03 11.93
N GLU A 2 6.02 20.63 11.18
CA GLU A 2 6.17 20.41 9.74
C GLU A 2 7.61 20.01 9.37
N THR A 3 8.28 19.30 10.28
CA THR A 3 9.72 19.03 10.19
C THR A 3 10.04 17.54 10.23
N ARG A 4 9.21 16.71 9.58
CA ARG A 4 9.55 15.31 9.27
C ARG A 4 9.47 14.97 7.77
N LYS A 5 9.32 15.98 6.90
CA LYS A 5 9.19 15.79 5.45
C LYS A 5 10.49 15.95 4.65
N ARG A 6 11.67 16.08 5.28
CA ARG A 6 12.89 16.46 4.54
C ARG A 6 14.19 15.70 4.82
N VAL A 7 14.19 14.66 5.66
CA VAL A 7 15.45 13.94 5.98
C VAL A 7 15.31 12.41 6.06
N LEU A 8 14.10 11.86 6.11
CA LEU A 8 13.88 10.45 5.86
C LEU A 8 13.47 10.38 4.40
N GLY A 9 14.39 9.99 3.52
CA GLY A 9 14.11 9.83 2.10
C GLY A 9 12.80 9.08 1.92
N GLU A 10 12.09 9.37 0.85
CA GLU A 10 10.80 8.72 0.50
C GLU A 10 10.91 7.19 0.34
N GLU A 11 12.11 6.66 0.56
CA GLU A 11 12.57 5.28 0.53
C GLU A 11 12.72 4.66 1.94
N HIS A 12 12.52 5.41 3.03
CA HIS A 12 12.69 4.86 4.38
C HIS A 12 11.54 3.88 4.70
N PRO A 13 11.85 2.69 5.24
CA PRO A 13 10.85 1.66 5.56
C PRO A 13 9.70 2.18 6.45
N ASP A 14 9.97 3.08 7.39
CA ASP A 14 8.95 3.69 8.25
C ASP A 14 7.95 4.56 7.47
N THR A 15 8.41 5.27 6.44
CA THR A 15 7.55 6.07 5.56
C THR A 15 6.65 5.14 4.74
N LEU A 16 7.22 4.06 4.20
CA LEU A 16 6.48 3.06 3.42
C LEU A 16 5.47 2.30 4.31
N MET A 17 5.83 1.99 5.56
CA MET A 17 4.90 1.42 6.54
C MET A 17 3.75 2.38 6.86
N SER A 18 4.03 3.68 6.98
CA SER A 18 2.99 4.69 7.19
C SER A 18 2.03 4.78 5.99
N MET A 19 2.54 4.69 4.76
CA MET A 19 1.71 4.62 3.54
C MET A 19 0.83 3.37 3.50
N HIS A 20 1.38 2.22 3.89
CA HIS A 20 0.63 0.96 3.99
C HIS A 20 -0.53 1.08 4.98
N ASN A 21 -0.28 1.61 6.18
CA ASN A 21 -1.33 1.82 7.19
C ASN A 21 -2.41 2.82 6.72
N LEU A 22 -2.00 3.86 6.00
CA LEU A 22 -2.94 4.84 5.42
C LEU A 22 -3.83 4.18 4.36
N ALA A 23 -3.27 3.31 3.52
CA ALA A 23 -4.03 2.57 2.51
C ALA A 23 -5.11 1.69 3.17
N PHE A 24 -4.79 1.00 4.28
CA PHE A 24 -5.78 0.23 5.05
C PHE A 24 -6.86 1.14 5.65
N THR A 25 -6.49 2.32 6.12
CA THR A 25 -7.46 3.30 6.66
C THR A 25 -8.40 3.83 5.58
N TRP A 26 -7.92 3.99 4.35
CA TRP A 26 -8.74 4.38 3.18
C TRP A 26 -9.66 3.26 2.71
N LYS A 27 -9.21 2.01 2.82
CA LYS A 27 -10.06 0.83 2.58
C LYS A 27 -11.30 0.84 3.48
N ASP A 28 -11.12 1.10 4.78
CA ASP A 28 -12.23 1.24 5.73
C ASP A 28 -13.14 2.45 5.44
N GLN A 29 -12.62 3.47 4.75
CA GLN A 29 -13.38 4.64 4.28
C GLN A 29 -14.03 4.42 2.91
N GLU A 30 -14.07 3.18 2.40
CA GLU A 30 -14.60 2.81 1.08
C GLU A 30 -13.86 3.46 -0.10
N GLN A 31 -12.68 4.05 0.13
CA GLN A 31 -11.81 4.63 -0.89
C GLN A 31 -10.87 3.58 -1.47
N TRP A 32 -11.44 2.53 -2.05
CA TRP A 32 -10.70 1.36 -2.53
C TRP A 32 -9.72 1.68 -3.67
N GLU A 33 -10.07 2.58 -4.57
CA GLU A 33 -9.23 2.97 -5.70
C GLU A 33 -7.96 3.70 -5.21
N ASP A 34 -8.12 4.74 -4.38
CA ASP A 34 -7.01 5.49 -3.78
C ASP A 34 -6.14 4.60 -2.89
N ALA A 35 -6.76 3.74 -2.08
CA ALA A 35 -6.05 2.78 -1.22
C ALA A 35 -5.16 1.84 -2.05
N THR A 36 -5.73 1.25 -3.11
CA THR A 36 -5.00 0.33 -3.99
C THR A 36 -3.85 1.01 -4.70
N GLN A 37 -4.07 2.25 -5.18
CA GLN A 37 -3.02 3.02 -5.84
C GLN A 37 -1.88 3.39 -4.88
N LEU A 38 -2.20 3.76 -3.65
CA LEU A 38 -1.21 4.05 -2.62
C LEU A 38 -0.40 2.80 -2.24
N LEU A 39 -1.07 1.65 -2.12
CA LEU A 39 -0.40 0.38 -1.83
C LEU A 39 0.50 -0.08 -2.98
N GLN A 40 0.10 0.13 -4.24
CA GLN A 40 0.94 -0.12 -5.42
C GLN A 40 2.23 0.71 -5.41
N ASP A 41 2.13 2.00 -5.08
CA ASP A 41 3.30 2.88 -4.98
C ASP A 41 4.25 2.39 -3.87
N CYS A 42 3.68 2.00 -2.72
CA CYS A 42 4.44 1.41 -1.61
C CYS A 42 5.22 0.15 -2.02
N VAL A 43 4.58 -0.81 -2.70
CA VAL A 43 5.25 -2.03 -3.19
C VAL A 43 6.38 -1.69 -4.16
N ARG A 44 6.12 -0.80 -5.13
CA ARG A 44 7.12 -0.41 -6.13
C ARG A 44 8.34 0.24 -5.48
N ARG A 45 8.12 1.14 -4.51
CA ARG A 45 9.24 1.77 -3.79
C ARG A 45 9.99 0.77 -2.92
N ARG A 46 9.28 -0.12 -2.20
CA ARG A 46 9.92 -1.20 -1.42
C ARG A 46 10.78 -2.11 -2.31
N GLU A 47 10.31 -2.42 -3.52
CA GLU A 47 11.06 -3.20 -4.51
C GLU A 47 12.35 -2.50 -4.95
N MET A 48 12.32 -1.19 -5.23
CA MET A 48 13.53 -0.44 -5.62
C MET A 48 14.55 -0.32 -4.49
N VAL A 49 14.09 -0.18 -3.24
CA VAL A 49 14.96 0.09 -2.09
C VAL A 49 15.50 -1.18 -1.45
N LEU A 50 14.62 -2.15 -1.20
CA LEU A 50 14.89 -3.35 -0.41
C LEU A 50 15.01 -4.61 -1.29
N GLY A 51 14.54 -4.54 -2.54
CA GLY A 51 14.42 -5.69 -3.42
C GLY A 51 13.12 -6.48 -3.21
N MET A 52 12.83 -7.37 -4.15
CA MET A 52 11.61 -8.20 -4.15
C MET A 52 11.66 -9.35 -3.12
N ASP A 53 12.84 -9.66 -2.60
CA ASP A 53 13.07 -10.73 -1.60
C ASP A 53 12.76 -10.28 -0.16
N HIS A 54 12.61 -8.97 0.06
CA HIS A 54 12.40 -8.44 1.41
C HIS A 54 10.99 -8.80 1.94
N PRO A 55 10.86 -9.27 3.20
CA PRO A 55 9.57 -9.68 3.76
C PRO A 55 8.50 -8.58 3.72
N ASP A 56 8.90 -7.32 3.94
CA ASP A 56 8.01 -6.17 3.82
C ASP A 56 7.48 -5.93 2.40
N THR A 57 8.29 -6.19 1.37
CA THR A 57 7.88 -6.07 -0.03
C THR A 57 6.85 -7.15 -0.34
N LEU A 58 7.14 -8.40 0.07
CA LEU A 58 6.23 -9.54 -0.11
C LEU A 58 4.90 -9.34 0.60
N SER A 59 4.90 -8.81 1.83
CA SER A 59 3.67 -8.54 2.59
C SER A 59 2.82 -7.43 1.97
N SER A 60 3.44 -6.38 1.44
CA SER A 60 2.70 -5.35 0.71
C SER A 60 2.17 -5.85 -0.63
N ALA A 61 2.96 -6.67 -1.34
CA ALA A 61 2.56 -7.29 -2.59
C ALA A 61 1.40 -8.29 -2.41
N SER A 62 1.42 -9.09 -1.34
CA SER A 62 0.33 -10.01 -1.03
C SER A 62 -0.96 -9.27 -0.64
N ALA A 63 -0.85 -8.19 0.13
CA ALA A 63 -1.99 -7.31 0.43
C ALA A 63 -2.57 -6.68 -0.86
N LEU A 64 -1.71 -6.29 -1.81
CA LEU A 64 -2.15 -5.77 -3.09
C LEU A 64 -2.87 -6.83 -3.94
N SER A 65 -2.40 -8.08 -3.92
CA SER A 65 -3.06 -9.20 -4.59
C SER A 65 -4.42 -9.52 -3.95
N ASP A 66 -4.54 -9.43 -2.62
CA ASP A 66 -5.81 -9.58 -1.89
C ASP A 66 -6.79 -8.45 -2.23
N TRP A 67 -6.28 -7.22 -2.38
CA TRP A 67 -7.07 -6.02 -2.68
C TRP A 67 -7.38 -5.83 -4.15
N LYS A 68 -6.75 -6.57 -5.06
CA LYS A 68 -7.28 -6.77 -6.40
C LYS A 68 -8.29 -7.91 -6.28
N PRO A 69 -9.59 -7.65 -5.97
CA PRO A 69 -10.57 -8.58 -6.44
C PRO A 69 -10.38 -8.61 -7.96
N GLU A 70 -10.11 -9.80 -8.47
CA GLU A 70 -10.47 -10.21 -9.82
C GLU A 70 -11.58 -9.29 -10.34
N SER A 71 -11.20 -8.39 -11.25
CA SER A 71 -11.88 -7.12 -11.52
C SER A 71 -13.25 -7.29 -12.23
N SER A 72 -13.94 -8.39 -12.00
CA SER A 72 -15.19 -8.75 -12.65
C SER A 72 -16.29 -9.32 -11.74
N GLU A 73 -16.03 -9.87 -10.53
CA GLU A 73 -17.08 -10.69 -9.89
C GLU A 73 -17.65 -10.25 -8.53
N ASN A 74 -16.97 -9.44 -7.72
CA ASN A 74 -17.47 -9.17 -6.36
C ASN A 74 -18.26 -7.86 -6.19
N ARG A 75 -19.01 -7.44 -7.22
CA ARG A 75 -19.94 -6.29 -7.14
C ARG A 75 -21.37 -6.66 -6.72
N TYR A 76 -21.64 -7.91 -6.35
CA TYR A 76 -22.99 -8.41 -6.05
C TYR A 76 -23.08 -9.33 -4.82
N LYS A 77 -22.41 -9.00 -3.71
CA LYS A 77 -22.66 -9.71 -2.44
C LYS A 77 -22.72 -8.77 -1.24
N PHE A 78 -23.64 -7.81 -1.30
CA PHE A 78 -24.32 -7.30 -0.11
C PHE A 78 -25.68 -6.75 -0.58
N SER A 79 -26.67 -7.64 -0.66
CA SER A 79 -28.10 -7.31 -0.79
C SER A 79 -28.83 -7.85 0.42
#